data_AF-A0AAD6H415-F1
#
_entry.id   AF-A0AAD6H415-F1
#
_cell.length_a   1.000
_cell.length_b   1.000
_cell.length_c   1.000
_cell.angle_alpha   90.00
_cell.angle_beta   90.00
_cell.angle_gamma   90.00
#
_symmetry.space_group_name_H-M   'P 1'
#
loop_
_entity.id
_entity.type
_entity.pdbx_description
1 polymer ?
#
loop_
_entity_poly.entity_id
_entity_poly.type
_entity_poly.pdbx_seq_one_letter_code
_entity_poly.pdbx_strand_id
1 'polypeptide(L)'
;MPKIQTACIYINIFLVIATVIALPVGKVTRGEELNSGNFVFRHLDNQTEWPSGWAFMLAWLAPIWSIGSFDSCVHMSEEALHAAKAVPLGIIWSAGSACVLGFLTLTVMAATMDPNVSDTINSKFGQPMAQIYYDALGKDGALGFMIVLCFIQYLIGLSLIVAASRQAWAFSRDGALPLSTFFRHISKRIQYQPVRMICGLAVICLILGLLCLINNAASNALFSLFVASNYLSWGMPIFCRLVWGQDRFYPGEFYTGRLSKPIAWIAVIYLLFGVILSMFPTTGPNPSPADMNYTIVINGFVWAGCMTYYFLFARRWFTGPRMTVDDNISTNSDNEISGSVAIGRESAIDTKSE
;
A
#
# COMPACT_ATOMS: atom_id res chain seq x y z
N MET A 1 4.08 7.61 -18.21
CA MET A 1 3.57 6.98 -16.97
C MET A 1 2.70 7.91 -16.12
N PRO A 2 3.12 9.12 -15.71
CA PRO A 2 2.34 9.95 -14.80
C PRO A 2 0.93 10.28 -15.33
N LYS A 3 0.80 10.56 -16.64
CA LYS A 3 -0.52 10.83 -17.26
C LYS A 3 -1.53 9.68 -17.12
N ILE A 4 -1.07 8.42 -17.17
CA ILE A 4 -1.95 7.25 -17.02
C ILE A 4 -2.40 7.11 -15.56
N GLN A 5 -1.46 7.28 -14.61
CA GLN A 5 -1.79 7.25 -13.18
C GLN A 5 -2.76 8.38 -12.81
N THR A 6 -2.53 9.60 -13.31
CA THR A 6 -3.45 10.72 -13.12
C THR A 6 -4.84 10.44 -13.68
N ALA A 7 -4.95 9.86 -14.88
CA ALA A 7 -6.23 9.45 -15.44
C ALA A 7 -6.92 8.38 -14.56
N CYS A 8 -6.17 7.39 -14.06
CA CYS A 8 -6.71 6.37 -13.16
C CYS A 8 -7.25 7.00 -11.86
N ILE A 9 -6.56 7.97 -11.28
CA ILE A 9 -7.00 8.68 -10.08
C ILE A 9 -8.33 9.40 -10.33
N TYR A 10 -8.43 10.16 -11.42
CA TYR A 10 -9.68 10.87 -11.75
C TYR A 10 -10.85 9.93 -12.00
N ILE A 11 -10.62 8.81 -12.68
CA ILE A 11 -11.64 7.78 -12.91
C ILE A 11 -12.09 7.15 -11.57
N ASN A 12 -11.16 6.88 -10.65
CA ASN A 12 -11.50 6.36 -9.32
C ASN A 12 -12.33 7.37 -8.50
N ILE A 13 -11.93 8.64 -8.48
CA ILE A 13 -12.67 9.69 -7.79
C ILE A 13 -14.08 9.84 -8.39
N PHE A 14 -14.17 9.82 -9.73
CA PHE A 14 -15.45 9.86 -10.42
C PHE A 14 -16.35 8.68 -10.03
N LEU A 15 -15.81 7.46 -9.97
CA LEU A 15 -16.56 6.28 -9.55
C LEU A 15 -17.06 6.38 -8.11
N VAL A 16 -16.24 6.91 -7.20
CA VAL A 16 -16.64 7.15 -5.80
C VAL A 16 -17.81 8.14 -5.76
N ILE A 17 -17.69 9.28 -6.44
CA ILE A 17 -18.75 10.29 -6.51
C ILE A 17 -20.02 9.71 -7.15
N ALA A 18 -19.86 8.96 -8.25
CA ALA A 18 -20.98 8.30 -8.93
C ALA A 18 -21.68 7.30 -8.00
N THR A 19 -20.93 6.53 -7.21
CA THR A 19 -21.50 5.58 -6.22
C THR A 19 -22.26 6.30 -5.12
N VAL A 20 -21.68 7.39 -4.58
CA VAL A 20 -22.26 8.21 -3.51
C VAL A 20 -23.58 8.85 -3.93
N ILE A 21 -23.73 9.22 -5.20
CA ILE A 21 -24.95 9.83 -5.74
C ILE A 21 -25.94 8.79 -6.24
N ALA A 22 -25.47 7.79 -7.00
CA ALA A 22 -26.34 6.86 -7.69
C ALA A 22 -27.05 5.90 -6.73
N LEU A 23 -26.39 5.41 -5.66
CA LEU A 23 -27.01 4.47 -4.74
C LEU A 23 -28.23 5.08 -4.01
N PRO A 24 -28.14 6.28 -3.36
CA PRO A 24 -29.30 6.87 -2.70
C PRO A 24 -30.40 7.26 -3.67
N VAL A 25 -30.04 7.86 -4.82
CA VAL A 25 -31.01 8.29 -5.83
C VAL A 25 -31.73 7.09 -6.44
N GLY A 26 -31.00 6.01 -6.74
CA GLY A 26 -31.56 4.77 -7.24
C GLY A 26 -32.60 4.19 -6.28
N LYS A 27 -32.21 4.04 -5.00
CA LYS A 27 -33.08 3.47 -3.96
C LYS A 27 -34.37 4.28 -3.79
N VAL A 28 -34.25 5.61 -3.68
CA VAL A 28 -35.39 6.52 -3.54
C VAL A 28 -36.29 6.50 -4.79
N THR A 29 -35.71 6.44 -5.99
CA THR A 29 -36.47 6.39 -7.25
C THR A 29 -37.29 5.10 -7.39
N ARG A 30 -36.82 3.99 -6.79
CA ARG A 30 -37.54 2.72 -6.74
C ARG A 30 -38.60 2.65 -5.64
N GLY A 31 -38.75 3.72 -4.84
CA GLY A 31 -39.75 3.83 -3.78
C GLY A 31 -39.32 3.22 -2.45
N GLU A 32 -38.04 2.92 -2.28
CA GLU A 32 -37.49 2.41 -1.02
C GLU A 32 -36.90 3.52 -0.16
N GLU A 33 -37.04 3.38 1.16
CA GLU A 33 -36.47 4.33 2.12
C GLU A 33 -34.99 4.02 2.40
N LEU A 34 -34.23 5.08 2.71
CA LEU A 34 -32.85 4.95 3.18
C LEU A 34 -32.85 4.47 4.63
N ASN A 35 -31.84 3.69 5.00
CA ASN A 35 -31.69 3.22 6.37
C ASN A 35 -31.47 4.40 7.33
N SER A 36 -32.04 4.30 8.52
CA SER A 36 -31.88 5.34 9.55
C SER A 36 -30.42 5.52 9.97
N GLY A 37 -30.03 6.72 10.40
CA GLY A 37 -28.68 6.96 10.93
C GLY A 37 -28.33 6.08 12.14
N ASN A 38 -29.32 5.63 12.91
CA ASN A 38 -29.11 4.68 14.01
C ASN A 38 -28.66 3.31 13.48
N PHE A 39 -29.27 2.84 12.38
CA PHE A 39 -28.80 1.63 11.70
C PHE A 39 -27.37 1.80 11.17
N VAL A 40 -27.08 2.92 10.50
CA VAL A 40 -25.77 3.14 9.87
C VAL A 40 -24.62 3.26 10.89
N PHE A 41 -24.83 3.94 12.02
CA PHE A 41 -23.73 4.28 12.94
C PHE A 41 -23.70 3.49 14.25
N ARG A 42 -24.79 2.80 14.61
CA ARG A 42 -24.93 2.17 15.94
C ARG A 42 -25.37 0.72 15.91
N HIS A 43 -26.03 0.28 14.84
CA HIS A 43 -26.42 -1.12 14.72
C HIS A 43 -25.19 -2.00 14.48
N LEU A 44 -25.07 -3.06 15.28
CA LEU A 44 -24.02 -4.06 15.14
C LEU A 44 -24.70 -5.40 14.92
N ASP A 45 -24.53 -5.93 13.71
CA ASP A 45 -24.98 -7.27 13.35
C ASP A 45 -23.77 -8.21 13.32
N ASN A 46 -23.78 -9.21 14.20
CA ASN A 46 -22.69 -10.17 14.31
C ASN A 46 -23.08 -11.48 13.63
N GLN A 47 -22.58 -11.65 12.41
CA GLN A 47 -22.77 -12.85 11.58
C GLN A 47 -21.64 -13.89 11.79
N THR A 48 -20.84 -13.74 12.83
CA THR A 48 -19.74 -14.66 13.17
C THR A 48 -20.05 -15.44 14.44
N GLU A 49 -19.39 -16.58 14.63
CA GLU A 49 -19.47 -17.36 15.87
C GLU A 49 -18.63 -16.75 17.01
N TRP A 50 -17.90 -15.67 16.73
CA TRP A 50 -17.11 -14.96 17.73
C TRP A 50 -17.99 -14.09 18.63
N PRO A 51 -17.59 -13.81 19.88
CA PRO A 51 -18.24 -12.81 20.72
C PRO A 51 -18.23 -11.44 20.05
N SER A 52 -19.29 -10.64 20.22
CA SER A 52 -19.46 -9.35 19.51
C SER A 52 -18.28 -8.38 19.71
N GLY A 53 -17.61 -8.42 20.87
CA GLY A 53 -16.41 -7.62 21.11
C GLY A 53 -15.22 -8.02 20.23
N TRP A 54 -15.05 -9.31 19.95
CA TRP A 54 -14.02 -9.80 19.03
C TRP A 54 -14.43 -9.62 17.57
N ALA A 55 -15.71 -9.80 17.23
CA ALA A 55 -16.23 -9.48 15.91
C ALA A 55 -15.98 -8.00 15.54
N PHE A 56 -16.11 -7.09 16.51
CA PHE A 56 -15.72 -5.69 16.32
C PHE A 56 -14.22 -5.54 16.02
N MET A 57 -13.34 -6.28 16.69
CA MET A 57 -11.91 -6.26 16.39
C MET A 57 -11.63 -6.81 14.98
N LEU A 58 -12.30 -7.89 14.57
CA LEU A 58 -12.19 -8.45 13.21
C LEU A 58 -12.67 -7.47 12.13
N ALA A 59 -13.64 -6.59 12.43
CA ALA A 59 -14.10 -5.55 11.50
C ALA A 59 -12.98 -4.57 11.10
N TRP A 60 -11.89 -4.45 11.88
CA TRP A 60 -10.71 -3.66 11.51
C TRP A 60 -9.96 -4.24 10.31
N LEU A 61 -10.19 -5.50 9.95
CA LEU A 61 -9.57 -6.10 8.76
C LEU A 61 -9.95 -5.33 7.47
N ALA A 62 -11.19 -4.80 7.40
CA ALA A 62 -11.66 -4.02 6.25
C ALA A 62 -10.84 -2.74 6.01
N PRO A 63 -10.67 -1.82 6.99
CA PRO A 63 -9.82 -0.64 6.80
C PRO A 63 -8.33 -1.00 6.66
N ILE A 64 -7.85 -2.07 7.32
CA ILE A 64 -6.48 -2.58 7.17
C ILE A 64 -6.17 -2.94 5.71
N TRP A 65 -7.14 -3.55 5.02
CA TRP A 65 -7.01 -3.93 3.61
C TRP A 65 -7.26 -2.74 2.66
N SER A 66 -8.18 -1.84 3.04
CA SER A 66 -8.61 -0.72 2.19
C SER A 66 -7.60 0.43 2.12
N ILE A 67 -6.95 0.75 3.23
CA ILE A 67 -5.94 1.82 3.29
C ILE A 67 -4.56 1.19 3.21
N GLY A 68 -4.07 1.02 1.99
CA GLY A 68 -2.75 0.45 1.69
C GLY A 68 -2.01 1.18 0.58
N SER A 69 -0.77 0.76 0.31
CA SER A 69 0.07 1.24 -0.79
C SER A 69 0.40 2.74 -0.80
N PHE A 70 0.22 3.45 0.32
CA PHE A 70 0.61 4.86 0.45
C PHE A 70 2.13 5.06 0.35
N ASP A 71 2.91 4.01 0.56
CA ASP A 71 4.37 3.96 0.36
C ASP A 71 4.78 4.00 -1.13
N SER A 72 3.82 4.00 -2.07
CA SER A 72 4.07 4.21 -3.51
C SER A 72 4.91 5.46 -3.79
N CYS A 73 4.73 6.53 -3.02
CA CYS A 73 5.53 7.76 -3.14
C CYS A 73 7.01 7.54 -2.81
N VAL A 74 7.33 6.57 -1.97
CA VAL A 74 8.72 6.20 -1.61
C VAL A 74 9.39 5.48 -2.79
N HIS A 75 8.67 4.56 -3.44
CA HIS A 75 9.18 3.80 -4.59
C HIS A 75 9.46 4.66 -5.83
N MET A 76 8.85 5.85 -5.89
CA MET A 76 9.02 6.83 -6.96
C MET A 76 9.72 8.11 -6.47
N SER A 77 10.40 8.07 -5.32
CA SER A 77 11.06 9.26 -4.76
C SER A 77 12.14 9.81 -5.67
N GLU A 78 12.82 8.96 -6.44
CA GLU A 78 13.86 9.35 -7.41
C GLU A 78 13.31 10.19 -8.57
N GLU A 79 12.00 10.10 -8.86
CA GLU A 79 11.33 10.88 -9.91
C GLU A 79 10.64 12.15 -9.35
N ALA A 80 10.63 12.33 -8.03
CA ALA A 80 9.95 13.44 -7.37
C ALA A 80 10.84 14.68 -7.27
N LEU A 81 10.32 15.82 -7.74
CA LEU A 81 10.90 17.13 -7.46
C LEU A 81 10.81 17.41 -5.95
N HIS A 82 11.96 17.60 -5.29
CA HIS A 82 12.05 17.80 -3.83
C HIS A 82 11.45 16.63 -3.01
N ALA A 83 11.97 15.43 -3.23
CA ALA A 83 11.51 14.20 -2.58
C ALA A 83 11.40 14.29 -1.04
N ALA A 84 12.32 15.01 -0.37
CA ALA A 84 12.35 15.15 1.08
C ALA A 84 11.06 15.75 1.68
N LYS A 85 10.36 16.62 0.93
CA LYS A 85 9.10 17.24 1.34
C LYS A 85 7.89 16.66 0.61
N ALA A 86 8.04 16.34 -0.68
CA ALA A 86 6.94 15.83 -1.49
C ALA A 86 6.47 14.44 -1.06
N VAL A 87 7.40 13.54 -0.70
CA VAL A 87 7.05 12.16 -0.33
C VAL A 87 6.25 12.09 0.99
N PRO A 88 6.68 12.73 2.10
CA PRO A 88 5.89 12.70 3.34
C PRO A 88 4.50 13.32 3.19
N LEU A 89 4.40 14.45 2.48
CA LEU A 89 3.11 15.09 2.22
C LEU A 89 2.21 14.23 1.33
N GLY A 90 2.77 13.57 0.32
CA GLY A 90 2.05 12.63 -0.54
C GLY A 90 1.42 11.49 0.26
N ILE A 91 2.16 10.90 1.20
CA ILE A 91 1.64 9.84 2.09
C ILE A 91 0.46 10.37 2.92
N ILE A 92 0.60 11.54 3.54
CA ILE A 92 -0.45 12.12 4.40
C ILE A 92 -1.71 12.45 3.60
N TRP A 93 -1.58 13.12 2.45
CA TRP A 93 -2.72 13.47 1.60
C TRP A 93 -3.39 12.24 0.99
N SER A 94 -2.61 11.22 0.59
CA SER A 94 -3.15 9.97 0.06
C SER A 94 -3.92 9.21 1.14
N ALA A 95 -3.36 9.05 2.34
CA ALA A 95 -4.04 8.35 3.42
C ALA A 95 -5.28 9.12 3.91
N GLY A 96 -5.16 10.45 4.03
CA GLY A 96 -6.27 11.32 4.45
C GLY A 96 -7.42 11.33 3.46
N SER A 97 -7.14 11.45 2.16
CA SER A 97 -8.18 11.41 1.12
C SER A 97 -8.86 10.04 1.05
N ALA A 98 -8.11 8.94 1.16
CA ALA A 98 -8.68 7.58 1.22
C ALA A 98 -9.61 7.40 2.43
N CYS A 99 -9.24 7.94 3.59
CA CYS A 99 -10.09 7.91 4.79
C CYS A 99 -11.41 8.65 4.57
N VAL A 100 -11.36 9.89 4.05
CA VAL A 100 -12.57 10.71 3.82
C VAL A 100 -13.48 10.10 2.75
N LEU A 101 -12.91 9.72 1.61
CA LEU A 101 -13.68 9.13 0.50
C LEU A 101 -14.23 7.76 0.87
N GLY A 102 -13.43 6.91 1.52
CA GLY A 102 -13.85 5.59 1.99
C GLY A 102 -14.95 5.68 3.04
N PHE A 103 -14.84 6.59 4.01
CA PHE A 103 -15.88 6.84 5.00
C PHE A 103 -17.20 7.26 4.35
N LEU A 104 -17.16 8.18 3.37
CA LEU A 104 -18.33 8.63 2.63
C LEU A 104 -18.99 7.48 1.87
N THR A 105 -18.21 6.68 1.13
CA THR A 105 -18.72 5.52 0.38
C THR A 105 -19.34 4.48 1.30
N LEU A 106 -18.68 4.12 2.39
CA LEU A 106 -19.20 3.13 3.34
C LEU A 106 -20.49 3.62 4.02
N THR A 107 -20.57 4.90 4.38
CA THR A 107 -21.77 5.50 4.97
C THR A 107 -22.96 5.41 4.00
N VAL A 108 -22.73 5.72 2.72
CA VAL A 108 -23.78 5.64 1.68
C VAL A 108 -24.19 4.20 1.40
N MET A 109 -23.22 3.27 1.35
CA MET A 109 -23.51 1.85 1.18
C MET A 109 -24.35 1.32 2.35
N ALA A 110 -23.99 1.66 3.59
CA ALA A 110 -24.75 1.27 4.77
C ALA A 110 -26.16 1.91 4.81
N ALA A 111 -26.33 3.12 4.28
CA ALA A 111 -27.63 3.77 4.15
C ALA A 111 -28.52 3.14 3.07
N THR A 112 -27.94 2.44 2.09
CA THR A 112 -28.64 1.92 0.91
C THR A 112 -28.77 0.40 0.88
N MET A 113 -27.96 -0.34 1.63
CA MET A 113 -28.07 -1.79 1.75
C MET A 113 -29.42 -2.24 2.34
N ASP A 114 -29.76 -3.52 2.13
CA ASP A 114 -30.90 -4.15 2.79
C ASP A 114 -30.68 -4.19 4.32
N PRO A 115 -31.67 -3.82 5.15
CA PRO A 115 -31.59 -4.00 6.60
C PRO A 115 -31.27 -5.43 7.04
N ASN A 116 -31.64 -6.44 6.25
CA ASN A 116 -31.26 -7.81 6.47
C ASN A 116 -29.91 -8.12 5.82
N VAL A 117 -28.83 -7.94 6.61
CA VAL A 117 -27.45 -8.16 6.16
C VAL A 117 -27.22 -9.58 5.64
N SER A 118 -27.97 -10.57 6.17
CA SER A 118 -27.84 -11.97 5.77
C SER A 118 -28.26 -12.23 4.32
N ASP A 119 -29.24 -11.49 3.79
CA ASP A 119 -29.67 -11.59 2.39
C ASP A 119 -28.62 -11.01 1.44
N THR A 120 -27.90 -9.98 1.90
CA THR A 120 -26.81 -9.37 1.14
C THR A 120 -25.57 -10.29 1.10
N ILE A 121 -25.21 -10.90 2.23
CA ILE A 121 -24.05 -11.79 2.36
C ILE A 121 -24.29 -13.11 1.61
N ASN A 122 -25.46 -13.72 1.78
CA ASN A 122 -25.79 -15.01 1.16
C ASN A 122 -26.39 -14.86 -0.25
N SER A 123 -26.20 -13.70 -0.88
CA SER A 123 -26.76 -13.44 -2.19
C SER A 123 -26.25 -14.42 -3.24
N LYS A 124 -27.11 -14.74 -4.22
CA LYS A 124 -26.78 -15.66 -5.32
C LYS A 124 -25.62 -15.18 -6.19
N PHE A 125 -25.30 -13.88 -6.13
CA PHE A 125 -24.17 -13.31 -6.87
C PHE A 125 -22.81 -13.62 -6.24
N GLY A 126 -22.76 -14.05 -4.97
CA GLY A 126 -21.52 -14.33 -4.26
C GLY A 126 -20.63 -13.10 -4.03
N GLN A 127 -21.14 -11.90 -4.31
CA GLN A 127 -20.44 -10.64 -4.09
C GLN A 127 -21.41 -9.59 -3.50
N PRO A 128 -21.36 -9.36 -2.17
CA PRO A 128 -22.24 -8.42 -1.46
C PRO A 128 -22.33 -7.02 -2.10
N MET A 129 -21.22 -6.49 -2.61
CA MET A 129 -21.23 -5.17 -3.24
C MET A 129 -22.12 -5.13 -4.50
N ALA A 130 -22.12 -6.20 -5.30
CA ALA A 130 -22.94 -6.29 -6.50
C ALA A 130 -24.44 -6.39 -6.16
N GLN A 131 -24.77 -7.07 -5.06
CA GLN A 131 -26.13 -7.16 -4.53
C GLN A 131 -26.65 -5.77 -4.13
N ILE A 132 -25.85 -4.99 -3.39
CA ILE A 132 -26.24 -3.62 -2.99
C ILE A 132 -26.52 -2.73 -4.22
N TYR A 133 -25.69 -2.79 -5.26
CA TYR A 133 -25.96 -2.04 -6.49
C TYR A 133 -27.22 -2.55 -7.20
N TYR A 134 -27.49 -3.86 -7.18
CA TYR A 134 -28.68 -4.44 -7.80
C TYR A 134 -29.97 -4.01 -7.08
N ASP A 135 -29.94 -3.98 -5.76
CA ASP A 135 -31.09 -3.58 -4.95
C ASP A 135 -31.34 -2.07 -5.06
N ALA A 136 -30.29 -1.26 -5.11
CA ALA A 136 -30.46 0.19 -5.27
C ALA A 136 -30.81 0.63 -6.71
N LEU A 137 -30.18 0.06 -7.74
CA LEU A 137 -30.25 0.57 -9.12
C LEU A 137 -30.93 -0.37 -10.11
N GLY A 138 -31.22 -1.60 -9.72
CA GLY A 138 -31.66 -2.66 -10.62
C GLY A 138 -30.53 -3.25 -11.46
N LYS A 139 -30.89 -4.19 -12.35
CA LYS A 139 -29.94 -5.02 -13.11
C LYS A 139 -28.99 -4.21 -13.99
N ASP A 140 -29.52 -3.27 -14.77
CA ASP A 140 -28.73 -2.55 -15.79
C ASP A 140 -27.75 -1.57 -15.13
N GLY A 141 -28.18 -0.89 -14.06
CA GLY A 141 -27.31 -0.03 -13.27
C GLY A 141 -26.19 -0.81 -12.58
N ALA A 142 -26.54 -1.92 -11.92
CA ALA A 142 -25.54 -2.78 -11.27
C ALA A 142 -24.51 -3.31 -12.27
N LEU A 143 -24.94 -3.79 -13.44
CA LEU A 143 -24.02 -4.26 -14.48
C LEU A 143 -23.06 -3.15 -14.95
N GLY A 144 -23.58 -1.94 -15.19
CA GLY A 144 -22.78 -0.79 -15.59
C GLY A 144 -21.69 -0.44 -14.57
N PHE A 145 -22.05 -0.35 -13.28
CA PHE A 145 -21.09 -0.09 -12.20
C PHE A 145 -20.06 -1.22 -12.07
N MET A 146 -20.49 -2.48 -12.14
CA MET A 146 -19.58 -3.62 -12.01
C MET A 146 -18.57 -3.71 -13.16
N ILE A 147 -18.97 -3.38 -14.40
CA ILE A 147 -18.03 -3.34 -15.55
C ILE A 147 -16.97 -2.26 -15.33
N VAL A 148 -17.38 -1.06 -14.89
CA VAL A 148 -16.45 0.04 -14.60
C VAL A 148 -15.51 -0.31 -13.45
N LEU A 149 -16.04 -0.91 -12.37
CA LEU A 149 -15.25 -1.41 -11.24
C LEU A 149 -14.19 -2.44 -11.70
N CYS A 150 -14.59 -3.43 -12.49
CA CYS A 150 -13.68 -4.44 -13.05
C CYS A 150 -12.57 -3.80 -13.89
N PHE A 151 -12.91 -2.84 -14.75
CA PHE A 151 -11.94 -2.13 -15.59
C PHE A 151 -10.94 -1.32 -14.74
N ILE A 152 -11.43 -0.62 -13.72
CA ILE A 152 -10.58 0.14 -12.79
C ILE A 152 -9.66 -0.80 -12.00
N GLN A 153 -10.18 -1.93 -11.51
CA GLN A 153 -9.39 -2.92 -10.79
C GLN A 153 -8.24 -3.47 -11.64
N TYR A 154 -8.48 -3.68 -12.94
CA TYR A 154 -7.45 -4.08 -13.89
C TYR A 154 -6.35 -3.01 -14.04
N LEU A 155 -6.73 -1.73 -14.14
CA LEU A 155 -5.77 -0.61 -14.20
C LEU A 155 -4.92 -0.51 -12.93
N ILE A 156 -5.52 -0.73 -11.76
CA ILE A 156 -4.80 -0.77 -10.47
C ILE A 156 -3.77 -1.91 -10.48
N GLY A 157 -4.17 -3.10 -10.94
CA GLY A 157 -3.27 -4.25 -11.07
C GLY A 157 -2.05 -3.96 -11.96
N LEU A 158 -2.26 -3.29 -13.11
CA LEU A 158 -1.17 -2.86 -13.98
C LEU A 158 -0.22 -1.89 -13.27
N SER A 159 -0.75 -0.93 -12.51
CA SER A 159 0.06 0.02 -11.74
C SER A 159 0.90 -0.67 -10.68
N LEU A 160 0.33 -1.65 -9.97
CA LEU A 160 1.03 -2.43 -8.95
C LEU A 160 2.17 -3.27 -9.53
N ILE A 161 1.96 -3.94 -10.67
CA ILE A 161 3.03 -4.72 -11.32
C ILE A 161 4.20 -3.82 -11.71
N VAL A 162 3.91 -2.63 -12.24
CA VAL A 162 4.94 -1.65 -12.60
C VAL A 162 5.72 -1.21 -11.36
N ALA A 163 5.05 -0.86 -10.26
CA ALA A 163 5.70 -0.45 -9.03
C ALA A 163 6.56 -1.58 -8.42
N ALA A 164 6.02 -2.79 -8.34
CA ALA A 164 6.73 -3.97 -7.86
C ALA A 164 7.97 -4.29 -8.71
N SER A 165 7.88 -4.11 -10.03
CA SER A 165 9.01 -4.37 -10.93
C SER A 165 10.21 -3.45 -10.68
N ARG A 166 9.97 -2.20 -10.25
CA ARG A 166 11.03 -1.24 -9.91
C ARG A 166 11.75 -1.65 -8.61
N GLN A 167 10.99 -2.05 -7.60
CA GLN A 167 11.55 -2.54 -6.34
C GLN A 167 12.37 -3.81 -6.57
N ALA A 168 11.80 -4.80 -7.26
CA ALA A 168 12.49 -6.04 -7.58
C ALA A 168 13.74 -5.79 -8.44
N TRP A 169 13.66 -4.86 -9.40
CA TRP A 169 14.82 -4.48 -10.20
C TRP A 169 15.93 -3.83 -9.36
N ALA A 170 15.60 -2.96 -8.40
CA ALA A 170 16.59 -2.37 -7.49
C ALA A 170 17.33 -3.45 -6.68
N PHE A 171 16.61 -4.45 -6.16
CA PHE A 171 17.23 -5.61 -5.53
C PHE A 171 18.08 -6.44 -6.51
N SER A 172 17.64 -6.61 -7.76
CA SER A 172 18.42 -7.28 -8.80
C SER A 172 19.69 -6.51 -9.18
N ARG A 173 19.67 -5.18 -9.17
CA ARG A 173 20.82 -4.31 -9.42
C ARG A 173 21.90 -4.52 -8.35
N ASP A 174 21.47 -4.65 -7.11
CA ASP A 174 22.33 -4.87 -5.95
C ASP A 174 22.74 -6.35 -5.79
N GLY A 175 22.38 -7.20 -6.75
CA GLY A 175 22.75 -8.62 -6.80
C GLY A 175 21.93 -9.51 -5.86
N ALA A 176 20.94 -8.95 -5.15
CA ALA A 176 20.22 -9.60 -4.06
C ALA A 176 19.29 -10.75 -4.49
N LEU A 177 18.86 -10.76 -5.76
CA LEU A 177 17.93 -11.76 -6.30
C LEU A 177 18.63 -12.91 -7.04
N PRO A 178 18.07 -14.13 -7.01
CA PRO A 178 18.50 -15.21 -7.90
C PRO A 178 18.29 -14.78 -9.37
N LEU A 179 19.21 -15.17 -10.25
CA LEU A 179 19.24 -14.73 -11.66
C LEU A 179 19.34 -13.20 -11.85
N SER A 180 19.96 -12.50 -10.89
CA SER A 180 20.11 -11.04 -10.91
C SER A 180 20.78 -10.51 -12.19
N THR A 181 21.67 -11.27 -12.82
CA THR A 181 22.29 -10.91 -14.12
C THR A 181 21.29 -10.84 -15.27
N PHE A 182 20.25 -11.67 -15.27
CA PHE A 182 19.20 -11.66 -16.29
C PHE A 182 18.18 -10.53 -16.06
N PHE A 183 17.77 -10.34 -14.80
CA PHE A 183 16.73 -9.39 -14.41
C PHE A 183 17.21 -7.95 -14.23
N ARG A 184 18.52 -7.72 -14.03
CA ARG A 184 19.11 -6.38 -13.91
C ARG A 184 19.06 -5.59 -15.22
N HIS A 185 18.82 -6.23 -16.36
CA HIS A 185 18.83 -5.57 -17.66
C HIS A 185 17.69 -4.55 -17.82
N ILE A 186 18.03 -3.29 -18.07
CA ILE A 186 17.08 -2.22 -18.42
C ILE A 186 16.97 -2.08 -19.94
N SER A 187 15.74 -2.01 -20.44
CA SER A 187 15.50 -1.67 -21.85
C SER A 187 15.60 -0.16 -22.08
N LYS A 188 16.56 0.27 -22.90
CA LYS A 188 16.69 1.69 -23.32
C LYS A 188 15.61 2.11 -24.32
N ARG A 189 14.91 1.16 -24.97
CA ARG A 189 13.90 1.43 -26.00
C ARG A 189 12.56 1.89 -25.43
N ILE A 190 12.24 1.49 -24.20
CA ILE A 190 10.96 1.77 -23.53
C ILE A 190 11.27 2.56 -22.24
N GLN A 191 11.70 3.82 -22.41
CA GLN A 191 11.93 4.78 -21.32
C GLN A 191 12.60 4.20 -20.05
N TYR A 192 13.67 3.43 -20.21
CA TYR A 192 14.46 2.86 -19.12
C TYR A 192 13.69 1.92 -18.16
N GLN A 193 12.68 1.20 -18.66
CA GLN A 193 11.90 0.27 -17.84
C GLN A 193 12.50 -1.15 -17.80
N PRO A 194 12.41 -1.86 -16.65
CA PRO A 194 12.89 -3.23 -16.51
C PRO A 194 11.88 -4.25 -17.06
N VAL A 195 11.69 -4.28 -18.39
CA VAL A 195 10.67 -5.11 -19.07
C VAL A 195 10.77 -6.60 -18.70
N ARG A 196 11.99 -7.15 -18.59
CA ARG A 196 12.20 -8.56 -18.20
C ARG A 196 11.67 -8.86 -16.80
N MET A 197 11.86 -7.92 -15.86
CA MET A 197 11.33 -8.05 -14.50
C MET A 197 9.81 -7.96 -14.49
N ILE A 198 9.23 -7.05 -15.28
CA ILE A 198 7.77 -6.93 -15.44
C ILE A 198 7.17 -8.25 -15.91
N CYS A 199 7.72 -8.86 -16.97
CA CYS A 199 7.24 -10.14 -17.48
C CYS A 199 7.42 -11.28 -16.46
N GLY A 200 8.56 -11.34 -15.77
CA GLY A 200 8.81 -12.34 -14.74
C GLY A 200 7.80 -12.26 -13.59
N LEU A 201 7.56 -11.04 -13.08
CA LEU A 201 6.55 -10.80 -12.04
C LEU A 201 5.14 -11.11 -12.54
N ALA A 202 4.79 -10.76 -13.78
CA ALA A 202 3.47 -11.07 -14.34
C ALA A 202 3.23 -12.59 -14.40
N VAL A 203 4.24 -13.38 -14.78
CA VAL A 203 4.15 -14.86 -14.77
C VAL A 203 4.00 -15.39 -13.35
N ILE A 204 4.77 -14.88 -12.38
CA ILE A 204 4.66 -15.30 -10.99
C ILE A 204 3.27 -14.95 -10.43
N CYS A 205 2.77 -13.73 -10.69
CA CYS A 205 1.42 -13.32 -10.30
C CYS A 205 0.35 -14.18 -10.95
N LEU A 206 0.52 -14.60 -12.21
CA LEU A 206 -0.40 -15.50 -12.88
C LEU A 206 -0.42 -16.87 -12.19
N ILE A 207 0.75 -17.44 -11.89
CA ILE A 207 0.87 -18.73 -11.19
C ILE A 207 0.23 -18.66 -9.81
N LEU A 208 0.51 -17.60 -9.02
CA LEU A 208 -0.10 -17.42 -7.71
C LEU A 208 -1.61 -17.15 -7.82
N GLY A 209 -2.05 -16.45 -8.86
CA GLY A 209 -3.47 -16.21 -9.14
C GLY A 209 -4.25 -17.47 -9.48
N LEU A 210 -3.61 -18.51 -10.05
CA LEU A 210 -4.25 -19.81 -10.27
C LEU A 210 -4.65 -20.50 -8.97
N LEU A 211 -4.02 -20.18 -7.83
CA LEU A 211 -4.44 -20.70 -6.52
C LEU A 211 -5.86 -20.26 -6.19
N CYS A 212 -6.30 -19.09 -6.67
CA CYS A 212 -7.64 -18.59 -6.42
C CYS A 212 -8.73 -19.41 -7.13
N LEU A 213 -8.36 -20.22 -8.13
CA LEU A 213 -9.28 -21.13 -8.83
C LEU A 213 -9.45 -22.47 -8.12
N ILE A 214 -8.58 -22.79 -7.15
CA ILE A 214 -8.57 -24.10 -6.47
C ILE A 214 -9.62 -24.11 -5.37
N ASN A 215 -9.51 -23.19 -4.40
CA ASN A 215 -10.46 -23.07 -3.30
C ASN A 215 -10.47 -21.67 -2.68
N ASN A 216 -11.55 -21.33 -1.98
CA ASN A 216 -11.69 -20.05 -1.29
C ASN A 216 -10.66 -19.86 -0.17
N ALA A 217 -10.26 -20.94 0.51
CA ALA A 217 -9.25 -20.89 1.57
C ALA A 217 -7.90 -20.37 1.05
N ALA A 218 -7.44 -20.82 -0.12
CA ALA A 218 -6.20 -20.38 -0.73
C ALA A 218 -6.29 -18.92 -1.20
N SER A 219 -7.42 -18.51 -1.78
CA SER A 219 -7.69 -17.11 -2.13
C SER A 219 -7.59 -16.20 -0.91
N ASN A 220 -8.31 -16.54 0.17
CA ASN A 220 -8.29 -15.78 1.42
C ASN A 220 -6.89 -15.73 2.01
N ALA A 221 -6.17 -16.84 1.98
CA ALA A 221 -4.82 -16.90 2.52
C ALA A 221 -3.85 -16.00 1.74
N LEU A 222 -4.03 -15.87 0.41
CA LEU A 222 -3.25 -14.97 -0.44
C LEU A 222 -3.55 -13.49 -0.13
N PHE A 223 -4.82 -13.14 0.11
CA PHE A 223 -5.20 -11.78 0.49
C PHE A 223 -4.66 -11.38 1.86
N SER A 224 -4.72 -12.28 2.84
CA SER A 224 -4.16 -12.03 4.17
C SER A 224 -2.62 -12.03 4.16
N LEU A 225 -1.98 -12.82 3.29
CA LEU A 225 -0.54 -12.79 3.05
C LEU A 225 -0.06 -11.41 2.60
N PHE A 226 -0.81 -10.76 1.69
CA PHE A 226 -0.50 -9.41 1.22
C PHE A 226 -0.45 -8.40 2.37
N VAL A 227 -1.45 -8.40 3.26
CA VAL A 227 -1.50 -7.49 4.41
C VAL A 227 -0.35 -7.74 5.37
N ALA A 228 -0.20 -8.99 5.83
CA ALA A 228 0.80 -9.35 6.83
C ALA A 228 2.23 -9.04 6.35
N SER A 229 2.53 -9.34 5.08
CA SER A 229 3.85 -9.07 4.49
C SER A 229 4.13 -7.58 4.36
N ASN A 230 3.16 -6.76 3.94
CA ASN A 230 3.32 -5.31 3.87
C ASN A 230 3.53 -4.71 5.26
N TYR A 231 2.74 -5.12 6.24
CA TYR A 231 2.81 -4.57 7.59
C TYR A 231 4.12 -4.95 8.28
N LEU A 232 4.62 -6.17 8.06
CA LEU A 232 5.95 -6.55 8.51
C LEU A 232 7.03 -5.71 7.82
N SER A 233 6.95 -5.54 6.50
CA SER A 233 7.90 -4.74 5.70
C SER A 233 7.96 -3.28 6.16
N TRP A 234 6.81 -2.67 6.48
CA TRP A 234 6.75 -1.29 7.00
C TRP A 234 7.16 -1.20 8.48
N GLY A 235 6.76 -2.19 9.28
CA GLY A 235 7.01 -2.19 10.73
C GLY A 235 8.48 -2.42 11.07
N MET A 236 9.17 -3.28 10.31
CA MET A 236 10.54 -3.67 10.60
C MET A 236 11.55 -2.51 10.57
N PRO A 237 11.61 -1.63 9.54
CA PRO A 237 12.52 -0.48 9.56
C PRO A 237 12.17 0.52 10.66
N ILE A 238 10.88 0.72 10.98
CA ILE A 238 10.45 1.59 12.08
C ILE A 238 10.95 1.03 13.42
N PHE A 239 10.75 -0.27 13.65
CA PHE A 239 11.23 -0.97 14.84
C PHE A 239 12.75 -0.93 14.95
N CYS A 240 13.47 -1.23 13.86
CA CYS A 240 14.93 -1.18 13.84
C CYS A 240 15.46 0.22 14.15
N ARG A 241 14.81 1.27 13.63
CA ARG A 241 15.13 2.67 13.97
C ARG A 241 14.94 2.94 15.47
N LEU A 242 13.86 2.44 16.06
CA LEU A 242 13.56 2.63 17.48
C LEU A 242 14.56 1.95 18.41
N VAL A 243 15.00 0.74 18.07
CA VAL A 243 15.84 -0.10 18.96
C VAL A 243 17.34 0.10 18.72
N TRP A 244 17.78 0.14 17.46
CA TRP A 244 19.22 0.15 17.11
C TRP A 244 19.67 1.42 16.37
N GLY A 245 18.74 2.19 15.81
CA GLY A 245 19.05 3.31 14.90
C GLY A 245 19.04 4.70 15.53
N GLN A 246 18.85 4.82 16.85
CA GLN A 246 18.66 6.12 17.51
C GLN A 246 19.86 7.06 17.32
N ASP A 247 21.07 6.53 17.43
CA ASP A 247 22.30 7.33 17.36
C ASP A 247 22.72 7.68 15.93
N ARG A 248 22.15 7.01 14.92
CA ARG A 248 22.46 7.20 13.49
C ARG A 248 21.36 7.95 12.74
N PHE A 249 20.31 8.36 13.43
CA PHE A 249 19.16 9.00 12.80
C PHE A 249 19.37 10.51 12.68
N TYR A 250 19.43 10.99 11.45
CA TYR A 250 19.44 12.42 11.13
C TYR A 250 18.03 12.86 10.70
N PRO A 251 17.44 13.86 11.38
CA PRO A 251 16.16 14.43 10.95
C PRO A 251 16.23 15.01 9.54
N GLY A 252 15.30 14.62 8.67
CA GLY A 252 15.10 15.25 7.37
C GLY A 252 14.23 16.51 7.45
N GLU A 253 13.96 17.14 6.30
CA GLU A 253 13.11 18.34 6.20
C GLU A 253 11.72 18.17 6.83
N PHE A 254 11.17 16.96 6.77
CA PHE A 254 9.95 16.58 7.46
C PHE A 254 10.27 15.77 8.73
N TYR A 255 10.10 16.40 9.89
CA TYR A 255 10.36 15.76 11.19
C TYR A 255 9.33 16.15 12.24
N THR A 256 8.78 15.15 12.95
CA THR A 256 7.76 15.32 13.99
C THR A 256 8.33 15.65 15.38
N GLY A 257 9.64 15.96 15.46
CA GLY A 257 10.27 16.42 16.69
C GLY A 257 10.16 15.39 17.83
N ARG A 258 9.72 15.87 19.00
CA ARG A 258 9.53 15.06 20.20
C ARG A 258 8.50 13.95 20.04
N LEU A 259 7.55 14.11 19.11
CA LEU A 259 6.52 13.10 18.84
C LEU A 259 7.03 11.95 17.95
N SER A 260 8.25 12.04 17.41
CA SER A 260 8.79 11.01 16.51
C SER A 260 8.85 9.61 17.15
N LYS A 261 9.28 9.51 18.41
CA LYS A 261 9.37 8.22 19.11
C LYS A 261 7.99 7.66 19.51
N PRO A 262 7.08 8.44 20.14
CA PRO A 262 5.72 7.96 20.45
C PRO A 262 4.96 7.51 19.21
N ILE A 263 4.99 8.30 18.13
CA ILE A 263 4.31 7.95 16.86
C ILE A 263 4.87 6.64 16.30
N ALA A 264 6.19 6.46 16.32
CA ALA A 264 6.82 5.24 15.83
C ALA A 264 6.44 4.01 16.66
N TRP A 265 6.35 4.12 18.00
CA TRP A 265 5.89 3.02 18.84
C TRP A 265 4.43 2.65 18.58
N ILE A 266 3.55 3.64 18.48
CA ILE A 266 2.14 3.43 18.13
C ILE A 266 2.02 2.74 16.77
N ALA A 267 2.82 3.17 15.78
CA ALA A 267 2.85 2.55 14.46
C ALA A 267 3.27 1.08 14.52
N VAL A 268 4.36 0.75 15.25
CA VAL A 268 4.82 -0.65 15.38
C VAL A 268 3.76 -1.52 16.07
N ILE A 269 3.13 -1.03 17.15
CA ILE A 269 2.08 -1.76 17.86
C ILE A 269 0.87 -2.00 16.97
N TYR A 270 0.44 -0.98 16.22
CA TYR A 270 -0.68 -1.09 15.29
C TYR A 270 -0.39 -2.06 14.13
N LEU A 271 0.81 -1.98 13.55
CA LEU A 271 1.23 -2.89 12.48
C LEU A 271 1.30 -4.33 12.98
N LEU A 272 1.81 -4.55 14.20
CA LEU A 272 1.80 -5.88 14.83
C LEU A 272 0.37 -6.38 15.07
N PHE A 273 -0.52 -5.52 15.57
CA PHE A 273 -1.94 -5.83 15.73
C PHE A 273 -2.57 -6.25 14.41
N GLY A 274 -2.33 -5.51 13.32
CA GLY A 274 -2.86 -5.85 11.99
C GLY A 274 -2.31 -7.16 11.43
N VAL A 275 -1.02 -7.45 11.63
CA VAL A 275 -0.42 -8.74 11.27
C VAL A 275 -1.13 -9.88 12.00
N ILE A 276 -1.28 -9.77 13.31
CA ILE A 276 -1.94 -10.79 14.14
C ILE A 276 -3.38 -10.97 13.67
N LEU A 277 -4.14 -9.88 13.56
CA LEU A 277 -5.56 -9.91 13.18
C LEU A 277 -5.78 -10.56 11.80
N SER A 278 -4.90 -10.27 10.83
CA SER A 278 -4.96 -10.86 9.48
C SER A 278 -4.75 -12.39 9.44
N MET A 279 -4.18 -12.96 10.50
CA MET A 279 -3.94 -14.40 10.63
C MET A 279 -5.06 -15.14 11.38
N PHE A 280 -6.01 -14.43 11.99
CA PHE A 280 -7.15 -15.06 12.66
C PHE A 280 -8.22 -15.54 11.66
N PRO A 281 -8.97 -16.60 11.99
CA PRO A 281 -10.14 -17.01 11.21
C PRO A 281 -11.31 -16.03 11.42
N THR A 282 -11.99 -15.66 10.33
CA THR A 282 -13.04 -14.63 10.33
C THR A 282 -14.42 -15.16 10.72
N THR A 283 -14.68 -16.46 10.55
CA THR A 283 -16.00 -17.07 10.79
C THR A 283 -16.22 -17.45 12.24
N GLY A 284 -15.22 -18.03 12.92
CA GLY A 284 -15.35 -18.51 14.29
C GLY A 284 -14.05 -19.08 14.87
N PRO A 285 -14.05 -19.42 16.18
CA PRO A 285 -12.89 -20.00 16.86
C PRO A 285 -12.56 -21.42 16.41
N ASN A 286 -13.53 -22.16 15.87
CA ASN A 286 -13.36 -23.55 15.43
C ASN A 286 -13.62 -23.69 13.92
N PRO A 287 -12.77 -23.09 13.06
CA PRO A 287 -12.97 -23.18 11.62
C PRO A 287 -12.80 -24.62 11.14
N SER A 288 -13.59 -25.02 10.15
CA SER A 288 -13.35 -26.25 9.41
C SER A 288 -12.03 -26.15 8.63
N PRO A 289 -11.42 -27.27 8.17
CA PRO A 289 -10.25 -27.20 7.31
C PRO A 289 -10.45 -26.39 6.01
N ALA A 290 -11.71 -26.20 5.57
CA ALA A 290 -12.06 -25.39 4.41
C ALA A 290 -12.17 -23.88 4.74
N ASP A 291 -12.42 -23.53 6.00
CA ASP A 291 -12.62 -22.15 6.46
C ASP A 291 -11.41 -21.60 7.23
N MET A 292 -10.41 -22.44 7.47
CA MET A 292 -9.20 -22.08 8.20
C MET A 292 -8.38 -21.07 7.41
N ASN A 293 -7.91 -20.04 8.12
CA ASN A 293 -6.98 -19.06 7.57
C ASN A 293 -5.55 -19.61 7.61
N TYR A 294 -5.11 -20.25 6.53
CA TYR A 294 -3.76 -20.84 6.42
C TYR A 294 -2.62 -19.81 6.26
N THR A 295 -2.93 -18.50 6.30
CA THR A 295 -1.93 -17.44 6.16
C THR A 295 -0.81 -17.54 7.17
N ILE A 296 -1.06 -18.01 8.41
CA ILE A 296 0.00 -18.17 9.41
C ILE A 296 1.09 -19.16 8.94
N VAL A 297 0.69 -20.26 8.29
CA VAL A 297 1.62 -21.28 7.79
C VAL A 297 2.37 -20.74 6.58
N ILE A 298 1.66 -20.11 5.64
CA ILE A 298 2.24 -19.57 4.41
C ILE A 298 3.22 -18.43 4.73
N ASN A 299 2.82 -17.46 5.56
CA ASN A 299 3.73 -16.40 6.01
C ASN A 299 4.93 -16.96 6.76
N GLY A 300 4.70 -17.89 7.69
CA GLY A 300 5.78 -18.52 8.44
C GLY A 300 6.81 -19.16 7.52
N PHE A 301 6.35 -19.90 6.49
CA PHE A 301 7.22 -20.50 5.49
C PHE A 301 7.98 -19.45 4.67
N VAL A 302 7.31 -18.40 4.18
CA VAL A 302 7.93 -17.33 3.39
C VAL A 302 8.97 -16.58 4.21
N TRP A 303 8.65 -16.18 5.44
CA TRP A 303 9.55 -15.44 6.31
C TRP A 303 10.75 -16.29 6.73
N ALA A 304 10.52 -17.56 7.08
CA ALA A 304 11.60 -18.51 7.37
C ALA A 304 12.49 -18.76 6.14
N GLY A 305 11.90 -18.88 4.95
CA GLY A 305 12.62 -19.02 3.69
C GLY A 305 13.52 -17.82 3.39
N CYS A 306 12.99 -16.60 3.53
CA CYS A 306 13.75 -15.36 3.38
C CYS A 306 14.90 -15.28 4.41
N MET A 307 14.64 -15.63 5.66
CA MET A 307 15.65 -15.62 6.72
C MET A 307 16.75 -16.65 6.46
N THR A 308 16.38 -17.85 6.00
CA THR A 308 17.30 -18.93 5.62
C THR A 308 18.17 -18.51 4.45
N TYR A 309 17.58 -17.93 3.40
CA TYR A 309 18.32 -17.37 2.26
C TYR A 309 19.33 -16.32 2.70
N TYR A 310 18.94 -15.42 3.61
CA TYR A 310 19.82 -14.40 4.14
C TYR A 310 21.01 -15.01 4.90
N PHE A 311 20.76 -15.92 5.84
CA PHE A 311 21.83 -16.50 6.66
C PHE A 311 22.78 -17.41 5.87
N LEU A 312 22.26 -18.21 4.93
CA LEU A 312 23.07 -19.14 4.16
C LEU A 312 23.87 -18.46 3.05
N PHE A 313 23.26 -17.51 2.35
CA PHE A 313 23.84 -16.88 1.16
C PHE A 313 24.07 -15.39 1.35
N ALA A 314 23.00 -14.59 1.50
CA ALA A 314 23.09 -13.14 1.32
C ALA A 314 24.01 -12.44 2.32
N ARG A 315 24.12 -12.94 3.57
CA ARG A 315 25.00 -12.37 4.61
C ARG A 315 26.47 -12.30 4.19
N ARG A 316 26.92 -13.16 3.27
CA ARG A 316 28.33 -13.22 2.85
C ARG A 316 28.72 -12.12 1.85
N TRP A 317 27.75 -11.52 1.14
CA TRP A 317 28.03 -10.66 0.00
C TRP A 317 27.12 -9.44 -0.13
N PHE A 318 25.96 -9.42 0.54
CA PHE A 318 25.03 -8.29 0.50
C PHE A 318 25.46 -7.21 1.50
N THR A 319 25.97 -6.11 0.98
CA THR A 319 26.49 -4.97 1.77
C THR A 319 25.45 -3.88 2.04
N GLY A 320 24.17 -4.12 1.72
CA GLY A 320 23.09 -3.12 1.83
C GLY A 320 22.96 -2.21 0.61
N PRO A 321 22.00 -1.26 0.64
CA PRO A 321 21.74 -0.33 -0.45
C PRO A 321 22.97 0.53 -0.74
N ARG A 322 23.45 0.53 -1.99
CA ARG A 322 24.53 1.42 -2.41
C ARG A 322 23.92 2.77 -2.76
N MET A 323 24.37 3.83 -2.08
CA MET A 323 23.97 5.20 -2.44
C MET A 323 24.53 5.54 -3.83
N THR A 324 23.67 6.05 -4.70
CA THR A 324 24.05 6.47 -6.07
C THR A 324 24.63 7.89 -6.11
N VAL A 325 24.53 8.64 -4.99
CA VAL A 325 25.08 9.99 -4.84
C VAL A 325 26.29 9.88 -3.94
N ASP A 326 27.47 10.14 -4.49
CA ASP A 326 28.70 10.25 -3.72
C ASP A 326 28.60 11.48 -2.79
N ASP A 327 29.01 11.33 -1.53
CA ASP A 327 29.14 12.42 -0.53
C ASP A 327 30.10 13.56 -0.94
N ASN A 328 30.70 13.47 -2.13
CA ASN A 328 31.70 14.41 -2.67
C ASN A 328 31.15 15.80 -3.05
N ILE A 329 29.86 16.06 -2.90
CA ILE A 329 29.29 17.40 -3.14
C ILE A 329 29.35 18.27 -1.87
N SER A 330 29.50 17.68 -0.68
CA SER A 330 29.54 18.43 0.59
C SER A 330 30.91 19.03 0.94
N THR A 331 31.98 18.62 0.26
CA THR A 331 33.35 19.09 0.54
C THR A 331 33.91 20.13 -0.44
N ASN A 332 33.25 20.37 -1.58
CA ASN A 332 33.73 21.33 -2.58
C ASN A 332 33.08 22.72 -2.49
N SER A 333 31.88 22.85 -1.90
CA SER A 333 31.24 24.17 -1.75
C SER A 333 31.89 25.06 -0.68
N ASP A 334 32.54 24.46 0.32
CA ASP A 334 33.21 25.22 1.39
C ASP A 334 34.63 25.68 0.99
N ASN A 335 35.26 25.01 0.03
CA ASN A 335 36.59 25.38 -0.47
C ASN A 335 36.57 26.47 -1.55
N GLU A 336 35.49 26.61 -2.34
CA GLU A 336 35.39 27.69 -3.33
C GLU A 336 35.09 29.07 -2.71
N ILE A 337 34.43 29.09 -1.55
CA ILE A 337 34.17 30.35 -0.81
C ILE A 337 35.44 30.83 -0.08
N SER A 338 36.33 29.92 0.35
CA SER A 338 37.60 30.30 0.98
C SER A 338 38.67 30.75 -0.02
N GLY A 339 38.71 30.16 -1.23
CA GLY A 339 39.68 30.51 -2.27
C GLY A 339 39.45 31.85 -2.96
N SER A 340 38.21 32.34 -3.03
CA SER A 340 37.87 33.62 -3.68
C SER A 340 38.10 34.85 -2.79
N VAL A 341 38.14 34.68 -1.46
CA VAL A 341 38.41 35.77 -0.51
C VAL A 341 39.91 36.05 -0.33
N ALA A 342 40.77 35.06 -0.59
CA ALA A 342 42.22 35.20 -0.44
C ALA A 342 42.91 35.94 -1.61
N ILE A 343 42.34 35.91 -2.82
CA ILE A 343 42.96 36.50 -4.03
C ILE A 343 42.70 38.02 -4.13
N GLY A 344 41.74 38.56 -3.36
CA GLY A 344 41.36 39.98 -3.40
C GLY A 344 42.12 40.92 -2.48
N ARG A 345 43.18 40.47 -1.77
CA ARG A 345 43.83 41.27 -0.70
C ARG A 345 45.33 41.51 -0.86
N GLU A 346 45.96 41.04 -1.94
CA GLU A 346 47.42 41.11 -2.12
C GLU A 346 47.91 42.05 -3.23
N SER A 347 47.02 42.80 -3.91
CA SER A 347 47.40 43.65 -5.05
C SER A 347 47.22 45.16 -4.84
N ALA A 348 47.42 45.67 -3.62
CA ALA A 348 47.22 47.10 -3.33
C ALA A 348 48.26 47.70 -2.38
N ILE A 349 49.55 47.34 -2.49
CA ILE A 349 50.65 48.09 -1.86
C ILE A 349 51.89 47.99 -2.75
N ASP A 350 52.01 48.85 -3.76
CA ASP A 350 53.26 49.54 -4.12
C ASP A 350 53.08 50.32 -5.42
N THR A 351 53.11 51.66 -5.34
CA THR A 351 53.77 52.57 -6.29
C THR A 351 53.42 54.02 -5.94
N LYS A 352 54.28 54.64 -5.10
CA LYS A 352 54.49 56.09 -5.05
C LYS A 352 55.96 56.34 -4.70
N SER A 353 56.79 56.56 -5.71
CA SER A 353 57.97 57.42 -5.62
C SER A 353 58.60 57.61 -7.00
N GLU A 354 58.84 58.90 -7.29
CA GLU A 354 59.52 59.51 -8.44
C GLU A 354 58.68 59.84 -9.68
#